data_AF-A0A817E722-F1
#
_entry.id   AF-A0A817E722-F1
#
_cell.length_a   1.000
_cell.length_b   1.000
_cell.length_c   1.000
_cell.angle_alpha   90.00
_cell.angle_beta   90.00
_cell.angle_gamma   90.00
#
_symmetry.space_group_name_H-M   'P 1'
#
loop_
_entity.id
_entity.type
_entity.pdbx_description
1 polymer ?
#
loop_
_entity_poly.entity_id
_entity_poly.type
_entity_poly.pdbx_seq_one_letter_code
_entity_poly.pdbx_strand_id
1 'polypeptide(L)'
;MYEYRHVILPKEIAKKIPKGRLLTEHEWRHLGVQQSLGWVHFMIHEPEPHILIFRRSLKVSQQVQQQRAAAAAAAAAHAQQQQFNAVHMK
;
A
#
# COMPACT_ATOMS: atom_id res chain seq x y z
N MET A 1 -8.00 10.95 -12.74
CA MET A 1 -6.71 11.39 -12.20
C MET A 1 -6.08 10.26 -11.41
N TYR A 2 -4.76 10.09 -11.51
CA TYR A 2 -3.99 9.03 -10.87
C TYR A 2 -2.80 9.63 -10.14
N GLU A 3 -2.34 8.95 -9.10
CA GLU A 3 -1.00 9.15 -8.52
C GLU A 3 -0.09 7.98 -8.94
N TYR A 4 1.21 8.26 -9.01
CA TYR A 4 2.22 7.36 -9.53
C TYR A 4 3.36 7.20 -8.53
N ARG A 5 3.96 6.02 -8.49
CA ARG A 5 5.23 5.79 -7.81
C ARG A 5 6.01 4.68 -8.50
N HIS A 6 7.30 4.59 -8.20
CA HIS A 6 8.10 3.43 -8.56
C HIS A 6 8.63 2.72 -7.31
N VAL A 7 8.95 1.44 -7.47
CA VAL A 7 9.72 0.64 -6.50
C VAL A 7 10.91 0.07 -7.22
N ILE A 8 12.10 0.23 -6.63
CA ILE A 8 13.33 -0.37 -7.12
C ILE A 8 13.52 -1.69 -6.38
N LEU A 9 13.57 -2.79 -7.12
CA LEU A 9 13.85 -4.11 -6.59
C LEU A 9 15.35 -4.41 -6.62
N PRO A 10 15.84 -5.21 -5.66
CA PRO A 10 17.14 -5.86 -5.80
C PRO A 10 17.21 -6.65 -7.12
N LYS A 11 18.34 -6.55 -7.83
CA LYS A 11 18.54 -7.20 -9.14
C LYS A 11 18.25 -8.70 -9.11
N GLU A 12 18.59 -9.39 -8.01
CA GLU A 12 18.35 -10.82 -7.85
C GLU A 12 16.86 -11.20 -7.74
N ILE A 13 16.03 -10.29 -7.22
CA ILE A 13 14.57 -10.48 -7.19
C ILE A 13 13.99 -10.17 -8.57
N ALA A 14 14.47 -9.11 -9.24
CA ALA A 14 14.00 -8.72 -10.56
C ALA A 14 14.18 -9.83 -11.62
N LYS A 15 15.22 -10.66 -11.52
CA LYS A 15 15.43 -11.82 -12.41
C LYS A 15 14.31 -12.87 -12.34
N LYS A 16 13.53 -12.91 -11.25
CA LYS A 16 12.42 -13.85 -11.05
C LYS A 16 11.11 -13.37 -11.67
N ILE A 17 11.08 -12.13 -12.18
CA ILE A 17 9.86 -11.52 -12.72
C ILE A 17 9.57 -12.08 -14.12
N PRO A 18 8.32 -12.51 -14.39
CA PRO A 18 7.90 -12.91 -15.73
C PRO A 18 8.02 -11.73 -16.71
N LYS A 19 8.69 -11.97 -17.84
CA LYS A 19 8.90 -10.96 -18.89
C LYS A 19 7.62 -10.75 -19.71
N GLY A 20 7.45 -9.54 -20.24
CA GLY A 20 6.39 -9.21 -21.20
C GLY A 20 4.98 -9.10 -20.62
N ARG A 21 4.82 -9.12 -19.29
CA ARG A 21 3.51 -8.88 -18.65
C ARG A 21 3.61 -8.10 -17.34
N LEU A 22 2.49 -7.51 -16.96
CA LEU A 22 2.34 -6.85 -15.67
C LEU A 22 2.11 -7.88 -14.55
N LEU A 23 2.48 -7.50 -13.33
CA LEU A 23 2.24 -8.28 -12.11
C LEU A 23 0.89 -7.89 -11.49
N THR A 24 0.16 -8.91 -11.04
CA THR A 24 -1.02 -8.73 -10.18
C THR A 24 -0.61 -8.30 -8.77
N GLU A 25 -1.57 -7.81 -7.97
CA GLU A 25 -1.32 -7.45 -6.56
C GLU A 25 -0.71 -8.58 -5.75
N HIS A 26 -1.24 -9.79 -5.95
CA HIS A 26 -0.73 -10.97 -5.29
C HIS A 26 0.75 -11.22 -5.64
N GLU A 27 1.11 -11.14 -6.92
CA GLU A 27 2.47 -11.44 -7.38
C GLU A 27 3.50 -10.44 -6.87
N TRP A 28 3.26 -9.13 -6.98
CA TRP A 28 4.25 -8.16 -6.49
C TRP A 28 4.35 -8.16 -4.96
N ARG A 29 3.28 -8.51 -4.24
CA ARG A 29 3.35 -8.75 -2.79
C ARG A 29 4.19 -9.98 -2.45
N HIS A 30 4.10 -11.05 -3.24
CA HIS A 30 4.95 -12.24 -3.07
C HIS A 30 6.44 -11.97 -3.29
N LEU A 31 6.78 -10.93 -4.09
CA LEU A 31 8.15 -10.45 -4.24
C LEU A 31 8.63 -9.60 -3.05
N GLY A 32 7.78 -9.35 -2.06
CA GLY A 32 8.09 -8.56 -0.87
C GLY A 32 7.79 -7.07 -1.01
N VAL A 33 7.16 -6.63 -2.11
CA VAL A 33 6.76 -5.22 -2.23
C VAL A 33 5.60 -4.94 -1.28
N GLN A 34 5.78 -3.98 -0.39
CA GLN A 34 4.78 -3.56 0.59
C GLN A 34 4.33 -2.13 0.31
N GLN A 35 3.04 -1.98 0.04
CA GLN A 35 2.40 -0.69 -0.14
C GLN A 35 0.96 -0.74 0.41
N SER A 36 0.37 0.45 0.59
CA SER A 36 -1.05 0.60 0.92
C SER A 36 -1.95 -0.02 -0.17
N LEU A 37 -3.24 -0.16 0.11
CA LEU A 37 -4.21 -0.68 -0.85
C LEU A 37 -4.30 0.19 -2.13
N GLY A 38 -4.64 -0.46 -3.25
CA GLY A 38 -5.09 0.19 -4.48
C GLY A 38 -4.01 0.50 -5.52
N TRP A 39 -2.77 0.10 -5.26
CA TRP A 39 -1.67 0.23 -6.23
C TRP A 39 -1.73 -0.88 -7.28
N VAL A 40 -1.59 -0.48 -8.55
CA VAL A 40 -1.60 -1.38 -9.71
C VAL A 40 -0.28 -1.24 -10.45
N HIS A 41 0.39 -2.35 -10.75
CA HIS A 41 1.55 -2.34 -11.63
C HIS A 41 1.10 -1.92 -13.03
N PHE A 42 1.55 -0.76 -13.48
CA PHE A 42 0.93 -0.03 -14.59
C PHE A 42 1.63 -0.24 -15.92
N MET A 43 2.97 -0.26 -15.91
CA MET A 43 3.77 -0.36 -17.11
C MET A 43 5.10 -1.03 -16.82
N ILE A 44 5.67 -1.64 -17.85
CA ILE A 44 7.01 -2.25 -17.80
C ILE A 44 8.02 -1.19 -18.24
N HIS A 45 9.05 -0.96 -17.42
CA HIS A 45 10.18 -0.12 -17.79
C HIS A 45 11.29 -1.02 -18.36
N GLU A 46 11.28 -1.20 -19.68
CA GLU A 46 12.20 -2.13 -20.36
C GLU A 46 13.70 -1.82 -20.14
N PRO A 47 14.15 -0.55 -20.13
CA PRO A 47 15.57 -0.24 -19.89
C PRO A 47 16.04 -0.69 -18.50
N GLU A 48 15.18 -0.62 -17.48
CA GLU A 48 15.53 -1.00 -16.11
C GLU A 48 14.42 -1.88 -15.50
N PRO A 49 14.39 -3.19 -15.81
CA PRO A 49 13.30 -4.10 -15.40
C PRO A 49 13.15 -4.30 -13.90
N HIS A 50 14.15 -3.88 -13.13
CA HIS A 50 14.14 -3.89 -11.68
C HIS A 50 13.36 -2.70 -11.08
N ILE A 51 12.89 -1.78 -11.91
CA ILE A 51 12.02 -0.67 -11.50
C ILE A 51 10.57 -1.05 -11.84
N LEU A 52 9.75 -1.25 -10.80
CA LEU A 52 8.32 -1.48 -10.94
C LEU A 52 7.57 -0.15 -10.88
N ILE A 53 6.78 0.16 -11.90
CA ILE A 53 5.99 1.39 -11.98
C ILE A 53 4.55 1.09 -11.58
N PHE A 54 4.05 1.83 -10.60
CA PHE A 54 2.70 1.69 -10.07
C PHE A 54 1.87 2.96 -10.30
N ARG A 55 0.55 2.76 -10.46
CA ARG A 55 -0.44 3.83 -10.38
C ARG A 55 -1.53 3.49 -9.37
N ARG A 56 -2.14 4.51 -8.79
CA ARG A 56 -3.36 4.38 -7.99
C ARG A 56 -4.34 5.49 -8.37
N SER A 57 -5.63 5.16 -8.44
CA SER A 57 -6.69 6.16 -8.66
C SER A 57 -6.76 7.11 -7.47
N LEU A 58 -6.84 8.42 -7.70
CA LEU A 58 -6.99 9.39 -6.61
C LEU A 58 -8.27 9.15 -5.79
N LYS A 59 -9.35 8.66 -6.43
CA LYS A 59 -10.58 8.29 -5.71
C LYS A 59 -10.33 7.17 -4.70
N VAL A 60 -9.58 6.15 -5.10
CA VAL A 60 -9.20 5.03 -4.22
C VAL A 60 -8.25 5.52 -3.12
N SER A 61 -7.32 6.42 -3.46
CA SER A 61 -6.42 7.05 -2.48
C SER A 61 -7.19 7.77 -1.38
N GLN A 62 -8.16 8.60 -1.76
CA GLN A 62 -9.02 9.34 -0.83
C GLN A 62 -9.85 8.38 0.04
N GLN A 63 -10.44 7.35 -0.55
CA GLN A 63 -11.20 6.33 0.19
C GLN A 63 -10.32 5.62 1.23
N VAL A 64 -9.10 5.20 0.85
CA VAL A 64 -8.15 4.55 1.77
C VAL A 64 -7.74 5.51 2.89
N GLN A 65 -7.49 6.79 2.58
CA GLN A 65 -7.16 7.80 3.59
C GLN A 65 -8.31 8.03 4.58
N GLN A 66 -9.54 8.15 4.08
CA GLN A 66 -10.74 8.30 4.92
C GLN A 66 -10.97 7.09 5.83
N GLN A 67 -10.85 5.87 5.29
CA GLN A 67 -10.97 4.64 6.07
C GLN A 67 -9.93 4.55 7.19
N ARG A 68 -8.67 4.93 6.90
CA ARG A 68 -7.60 4.94 7.90
C ARG A 68 -7.81 6.01 8.97
N ALA A 69 -8.25 7.20 8.58
CA ALA A 69 -8.56 8.27 9.52
C ALA A 69 -9.72 7.88 10.46
N ALA A 70 -10.78 7.30 9.91
CA ALA A 70 -11.92 6.82 10.69
C ALA A 70 -11.51 5.72 11.67
N ALA A 71 -10.71 4.73 11.24
CA ALA A 71 -10.22 3.66 12.10
C ALA A 71 -9.32 4.21 13.23
N ALA A 72 -8.44 5.17 12.93
CA ALA A 72 -7.60 5.80 13.95
C ALA A 72 -8.42 6.59 14.98
N ALA A 73 -9.43 7.34 14.53
CA ALA A 73 -10.33 8.08 15.43
C ALA A 73 -11.13 7.14 16.34
N ALA A 74 -11.64 6.03 15.80
CA ALA A 74 -12.35 5.02 16.59
C ALA A 74 -11.44 4.37 17.65
N ALA A 75 -10.20 4.03 17.29
CA ALA A 75 -9.21 3.50 18.23
C ALA A 75 -8.88 4.49 19.35
N ALA A 76 -8.72 5.78 19.02
CA ALA A 76 -8.45 6.83 20.00
C ALA A 76 -9.63 7.04 20.97
N ALA A 77 -10.87 7.07 20.45
CA ALA A 77 -12.07 7.21 21.27
C ALA A 77 -12.21 6.04 22.25
N HIS A 78 -11.99 4.81 21.79
CA HIS A 78 -12.01 3.62 22.63
C HIS A 78 -10.94 3.69 23.74
N ALA A 79 -9.72 4.12 23.41
CA ALA A 79 -8.65 4.28 24.40
C ALA A 79 -8.97 5.34 25.47
N GLN A 80 -9.57 6.47 25.10
CA GLN A 80 -10.00 7.51 26.04
C GLN A 80 -11.08 7.01 27.01
N GLN A 81 -12.06 6.25 26.50
CA GLN A 81 -13.12 5.68 27.34
C GLN A 81 -12.56 4.66 28.35
N GLN A 82 -11.58 3.84 27.94
CA GLN A 82 -10.90 2.92 28.86
C GLN A 82 -10.15 3.66 29.97
N GLN A 83 -9.46 4.75 29.64
CA GLN A 83 -8.78 5.59 30.63
C GLN A 83 -9.77 6.24 31.61
N PHE A 84 -10.88 6.78 31.11
CA PHE A 84 -11.93 7.36 31.95
C PHE A 84 -12.49 6.34 32.94
N ASN A 85 -12.82 5.13 32.47
CA ASN A 85 -13.33 4.05 33.30
C ASN A 85 -12.30 3.59 34.35
N ALA A 86 -11.01 3.52 33.99
CA ALA A 86 -9.95 3.11 34.90
C ALA A 86 -9.68 4.11 36.05
N VAL A 87 -9.97 5.40 35.84
CA VAL A 87 -9.81 6.45 36.86
C VAL A 87 -10.96 6.44 37.88
N HIS A 88 -12.17 6.02 37.46
CA HIS A 88 -13.37 6.02 38.32
C HIS A 88 -13.59 4.71 39.09
N MET A 89 -12.73 3.70 38.90
CA MET A 89 -12.75 2.42 39.65
C MET A 89 -11.71 2.36 40.78
N LYS A 90 -11.10 3.49 41.15
CA LYS A 90 -10.23 3.64 42.33
C LYS A 90 -10.91 4.45 43.41
#